data_AF-A0AAD4LJ03-F1
#
_entry.id   AF-A0AAD4LJ03-F1
#
_cell.length_a   1.000
_cell.length_b   1.000
_cell.length_c   1.000
_cell.angle_alpha   90.00
_cell.angle_beta   90.00
_cell.angle_gamma   90.00
#
_symmetry.space_group_name_H-M   'P 1'
#
loop_
_entity.id
_entity.type
_entity.pdbx_description
1 polymer ?
#
loop_
_entity_poly.entity_id
_entity_poly.type
_entity_poly.pdbx_seq_one_letter_code
_entity_poly.pdbx_strand_id
1 'polypeptide(L)'
;MSQIPASASCSSNFQAIFYASLKAYEEKTKKDLLAHSLTSQLQTCNSPTDILAVLRTQVQHFESTRDDDKLTKWLNPTVNVLYAFSAALGEGVGLLFSPAKVIFAGAGVLLLVASVLDYPHRDCPNTELSQAAKDVVASRDALFDIFERIESFFRRLETYIDVPTTEAMRDIIVTIMVEVLGILAIVTKEMKQGRARKYLKKLFGKTDIEDALSRLDKLTQEEARMATMQVLKVAHHIDDGVKTVRDNVKDVNDKINVAIEDGKETKVLVQQTVNDMDETKRSWFFSLLLLLRPKCYYR
;
A
#
# COMPACT_ATOMS: atom_id res chain seq x y z
N MET A 1 -17.90 33.51 -12.10
CA MET A 1 -17.10 32.33 -12.51
C MET A 1 -15.73 32.46 -11.88
N SER A 2 -15.49 31.76 -10.77
CA SER A 2 -14.22 31.83 -10.03
C SER A 2 -13.27 30.77 -10.56
N GLN A 3 -12.09 31.20 -10.99
CA GLN A 3 -11.04 30.34 -11.51
C GLN A 3 -10.45 29.50 -10.37
N ILE A 4 -10.47 28.18 -10.56
CA ILE A 4 -9.71 27.21 -9.78
C ILE A 4 -8.26 27.30 -10.29
N PRO A 5 -7.25 27.62 -9.46
CA PRO A 5 -5.88 27.62 -9.92
C PRO A 5 -5.43 26.18 -10.17
N ALA A 6 -4.84 26.00 -11.34
CA ALA A 6 -4.29 24.76 -11.84
C ALA A 6 -3.32 24.12 -10.84
N SER A 7 -3.47 22.81 -10.67
CA SER A 7 -2.49 21.91 -10.04
C SER A 7 -1.17 22.01 -10.79
N ALA A 8 -0.26 22.84 -10.27
CA ALA A 8 1.10 22.96 -10.77
C ALA A 8 1.94 21.75 -10.29
N SER A 9 2.37 20.93 -11.25
CA SER A 9 3.50 19.98 -11.25
C SER A 9 3.93 19.37 -9.90
N CYS A 10 3.42 18.17 -9.60
CA CYS A 10 3.73 17.42 -8.37
C CYS A 10 5.16 16.85 -8.30
N SER A 11 5.92 16.70 -9.39
CA SER A 11 7.23 16.02 -9.32
C SER A 11 8.38 16.88 -8.76
N SER A 12 8.37 18.21 -8.95
CA SER A 12 9.50 19.08 -8.58
C SER A 12 9.57 19.42 -7.08
N ASN A 13 8.45 19.33 -6.35
CA ASN A 13 8.41 19.68 -4.93
C ASN A 13 8.87 18.53 -4.02
N PHE A 14 8.61 17.28 -4.39
CA PHE A 14 8.97 16.14 -3.54
C PHE A 14 10.48 16.03 -3.32
N GLN A 15 11.26 16.07 -4.41
CA GLN A 15 12.71 15.96 -4.32
C GLN A 15 13.28 17.01 -3.36
N ALA A 16 12.83 18.26 -3.47
CA ALA A 16 13.24 19.34 -2.58
C ALA A 16 12.85 19.08 -1.12
N ILE A 17 11.61 18.67 -0.85
CA ILE A 17 11.12 18.38 0.50
C ILE A 17 11.91 17.20 1.09
N PHE A 18 12.06 16.11 0.36
CA PHE A 18 12.73 14.90 0.83
C PHE A 18 14.21 15.15 1.16
N TYR A 19 14.95 15.86 0.28
CA TYR A 19 16.33 16.24 0.57
C TYR A 19 16.44 17.25 1.73
N ALA A 20 15.47 18.16 1.88
CA ALA A 20 15.42 19.05 3.05
C ALA A 20 15.21 18.25 4.34
N SER A 21 14.36 17.22 4.33
CA SER A 21 14.14 16.33 5.47
C SER A 21 15.38 15.50 5.81
N LEU A 22 16.10 15.01 4.79
CA LEU A 22 17.41 14.34 4.96
C LEU A 22 18.43 15.25 5.64
N LYS A 23 18.55 16.50 5.17
CA LYS A 23 19.43 17.50 5.76
C LYS A 23 19.02 17.81 7.21
N ALA A 24 17.73 17.98 7.47
CA ALA A 24 17.21 18.18 8.81
C ALA A 24 17.49 16.97 9.73
N TYR A 25 17.41 15.75 9.20
CA TYR A 25 17.80 14.53 9.92
C TYR A 25 19.28 14.59 10.32
N GLU A 26 20.17 14.90 9.37
CA GLU A 26 21.62 14.99 9.60
C GLU A 26 21.95 16.06 10.64
N GLU A 27 21.38 17.26 10.49
CA GLU A 27 21.58 18.37 11.43
C GLU A 27 21.17 18.00 12.85
N LYS A 28 20.09 17.23 13.00
CA LYS A 28 19.49 16.84 14.28
C LYS A 28 20.22 15.69 14.94
N THR A 29 20.63 14.67 14.19
CA THR A 29 21.24 13.43 14.73
C THR A 29 22.78 13.44 14.69
N LYS A 30 23.36 14.35 13.90
CA LYS A 30 24.78 14.35 13.52
C LYS A 30 25.18 13.05 12.84
N LYS A 31 24.26 12.43 12.11
CA LYS A 31 24.45 11.21 11.33
C LYS A 31 23.96 11.49 9.91
N ASP A 32 24.87 11.45 8.96
CA ASP A 32 24.51 11.43 7.55
C ASP A 32 24.05 10.02 7.19
N LEU A 33 22.78 9.89 6.82
CA LEU A 33 22.23 8.60 6.39
C LEU A 33 22.82 8.17 5.07
N LEU A 34 23.11 9.07 4.14
CA LEU A 34 23.61 8.72 2.81
C LEU A 34 25.05 8.21 2.86
N ALA A 35 25.88 8.77 3.76
CA ALA A 35 27.24 8.31 3.99
C ALA A 35 27.35 7.13 4.99
N HIS A 36 26.24 6.67 5.59
CA HIS A 36 26.28 5.59 6.56
C HIS A 36 26.56 4.23 5.89
N SER A 37 27.34 3.37 6.54
CA SER A 37 27.68 2.02 6.03
C SER A 37 26.44 1.16 5.74
N LEU A 38 25.35 1.38 6.49
CA LEU A 38 24.04 0.78 6.26
C LEU A 38 23.48 1.08 4.87
N THR A 39 23.66 2.29 4.38
CA THR A 39 23.10 2.72 3.10
C THR A 39 23.79 2.00 1.95
N SER A 40 25.10 1.77 2.04
CA SER A 40 25.83 0.91 1.09
C SER A 40 25.34 -0.54 1.11
N GLN A 41 25.02 -1.09 2.30
CA GLN A 41 24.46 -2.44 2.39
C GLN A 41 23.05 -2.49 1.78
N LEU A 42 22.18 -1.55 2.14
CA LEU A 42 20.81 -1.46 1.62
C LEU A 42 20.74 -1.15 0.12
N GLN A 43 21.76 -0.50 -0.45
CA GLN A 43 21.88 -0.32 -1.89
C GLN A 43 21.91 -1.65 -2.64
N THR A 44 22.61 -2.66 -2.10
CA THR A 44 22.71 -4.00 -2.72
C THR A 44 21.47 -4.87 -2.56
N CYS A 45 20.55 -4.51 -1.65
CA CYS A 45 19.33 -5.27 -1.42
C CYS A 45 18.33 -5.07 -2.57
N ASN A 46 17.85 -6.20 -3.11
CA ASN A 46 16.89 -6.27 -4.22
C ASN A 46 15.63 -7.07 -3.86
N SER A 47 15.40 -7.33 -2.57
CA SER A 47 14.19 -7.96 -2.08
C SER A 47 13.88 -7.51 -0.64
N PRO A 48 12.61 -7.57 -0.20
CA PRO A 48 12.24 -7.37 1.20
C PRO A 48 13.04 -8.26 2.16
N THR A 49 13.29 -9.51 1.77
CA THR A 49 14.05 -10.49 2.57
C THR A 49 15.49 -10.04 2.79
N ASP A 50 16.17 -9.49 1.78
CA ASP A 50 17.54 -8.99 1.90
C ASP A 50 17.59 -7.80 2.87
N ILE A 51 16.60 -6.90 2.80
CA ILE A 51 16.51 -5.73 3.68
C ILE A 51 16.28 -6.17 5.12
N LEU A 52 15.34 -7.09 5.34
CA LEU A 52 15.08 -7.65 6.66
C LEU A 52 16.33 -8.34 7.24
N ALA A 53 17.09 -9.07 6.42
CA ALA A 53 18.33 -9.70 6.85
C ALA A 53 19.34 -8.66 7.33
N VAL A 54 19.59 -7.60 6.56
CA VAL A 54 20.50 -6.50 6.94
C VAL A 54 20.05 -5.81 8.22
N LEU A 55 18.76 -5.48 8.33
CA LEU A 55 18.21 -4.81 9.50
C LEU A 55 18.26 -5.71 10.75
N ARG A 56 18.02 -7.02 10.62
CA ARG A 56 18.16 -7.96 11.73
C ARG A 56 19.61 -8.14 12.16
N THR A 57 20.56 -8.23 11.22
CA THR A 57 21.99 -8.31 11.55
C THR A 57 22.45 -7.14 12.42
N GLN A 58 21.90 -5.94 12.21
CA GLN A 58 22.20 -4.76 13.03
C GLN A 58 21.74 -4.90 14.50
N VAL A 59 20.76 -5.78 14.75
CA VAL A 59 20.04 -5.90 16.02
C VAL A 59 20.40 -7.19 16.76
N GLN A 60 21.26 -8.06 16.22
CA GLN A 60 21.67 -9.32 16.85
C GLN A 60 22.23 -9.17 18.28
N HIS A 61 22.83 -8.01 18.61
CA HIS A 61 23.30 -7.72 19.98
C HIS A 61 22.22 -7.18 20.93
N PHE A 62 21.03 -6.87 20.42
CA PHE A 62 19.89 -6.33 21.15
C PHE A 62 18.86 -7.41 21.52
N GLU A 63 19.06 -8.65 21.07
CA GLU A 63 18.05 -9.71 21.11
C GLU A 63 17.76 -10.20 22.54
N SER A 64 16.59 -9.81 23.03
CA SER A 64 15.80 -10.65 23.94
C SER A 64 14.70 -11.32 23.09
N THR A 65 14.33 -12.56 23.40
CA THR A 65 13.33 -13.34 22.63
C THR A 65 11.97 -12.64 22.49
N ARG A 66 11.63 -11.74 23.42
CA ARG A 66 10.37 -10.98 23.40
C ARG A 66 10.39 -9.82 22.39
N ASP A 67 11.56 -9.26 22.13
CA ASP A 67 11.69 -8.07 21.29
C ASP A 67 11.89 -8.41 19.82
N ASP A 68 12.38 -9.61 19.52
CA ASP A 68 12.45 -10.14 18.16
C ASP A 68 11.06 -10.24 17.52
N ASP A 69 10.06 -10.71 18.28
CA ASP A 69 8.66 -10.78 17.84
C ASP A 69 8.08 -9.40 17.52
N LYS A 70 8.34 -8.40 18.37
CA LYS A 70 7.86 -7.01 18.18
C LYS A 70 8.55 -6.35 16.99
N LEU A 71 9.87 -6.51 16.89
CA LEU A 71 10.66 -5.95 15.80
C LEU A 71 10.25 -6.58 14.46
N THR A 72 10.05 -7.88 14.41
CA THR A 72 9.60 -8.58 13.20
C THR A 72 8.18 -8.16 12.80
N LYS A 73 7.27 -7.98 13.76
CA LYS A 73 5.92 -7.47 13.49
C LYS A 73 5.93 -6.07 12.87
N TRP A 74 6.82 -5.20 13.33
CA TRP A 74 6.95 -3.85 12.77
C TRP A 74 7.70 -3.83 11.43
N LEU A 75 8.84 -4.53 11.34
CA LEU A 75 9.72 -4.50 10.17
C LEU A 75 9.07 -5.13 8.95
N ASN A 76 8.36 -6.25 9.08
CA ASN A 76 7.78 -6.96 7.92
C ASN A 76 6.86 -6.06 7.07
N PRO A 77 5.75 -5.49 7.61
CA PRO A 77 4.86 -4.64 6.83
C PRO A 77 5.57 -3.35 6.38
N THR A 78 6.41 -2.76 7.23
CA THR A 78 7.19 -1.56 6.86
C THR A 78 8.11 -1.83 5.67
N VAL A 79 8.82 -2.95 5.67
CA VAL A 79 9.73 -3.34 4.59
C VAL A 79 8.97 -3.65 3.31
N ASN A 80 7.91 -4.45 3.39
CA ASN A 80 7.10 -4.80 2.23
C ASN A 80 6.52 -3.56 1.53
N VAL A 81 5.92 -2.67 2.32
CA VAL A 81 5.26 -1.46 1.83
C VAL A 81 6.27 -0.51 1.22
N LEU A 82 7.31 -0.15 1.96
CA LEU A 82 8.32 0.78 1.46
C LEU A 82 9.06 0.19 0.24
N TYR A 83 9.30 -1.12 0.20
CA TYR A 83 9.88 -1.79 -0.96
C TYR A 83 8.95 -1.76 -2.18
N ALA A 84 7.67 -2.10 -2.03
CA ALA A 84 6.69 -2.03 -3.12
C ALA A 84 6.55 -0.61 -3.68
N PHE A 85 6.43 0.38 -2.80
CA PHE A 85 6.37 1.78 -3.22
C PHE A 85 7.71 2.31 -3.70
N SER A 86 8.85 1.68 -3.38
CA SER A 86 10.15 2.12 -3.90
C SER A 86 10.26 1.99 -5.41
N ALA A 87 9.63 0.99 -6.01
CA ALA A 87 9.56 0.85 -7.47
C ALA A 87 8.68 1.96 -8.07
N ALA A 88 7.47 2.13 -7.52
CA ALA A 88 6.52 3.16 -7.95
C ALA A 88 7.08 4.60 -7.80
N LEU A 89 7.90 4.83 -6.77
CA LEU A 89 8.50 6.12 -6.50
C LEU A 89 9.83 6.30 -7.25
N GLY A 90 10.68 5.29 -7.38
CA GLY A 90 12.06 5.41 -7.87
C GLY A 90 12.20 5.76 -9.36
N GLU A 91 11.29 5.31 -10.21
CA GLU A 91 11.43 5.47 -11.68
C GLU A 91 11.00 6.86 -12.20
N GLY A 92 10.30 7.66 -11.38
CA GLY A 92 9.65 8.91 -11.85
C GLY A 92 10.13 10.23 -11.22
N VAL A 93 10.92 10.22 -10.14
CA VAL A 93 11.30 11.44 -9.39
C VAL A 93 12.79 11.77 -9.36
N GLY A 94 13.62 11.08 -10.15
CA GLY A 94 15.04 11.46 -10.34
C GLY A 94 15.89 11.44 -9.07
N LEU A 95 15.47 10.68 -8.05
CA LEU A 95 16.19 10.59 -6.79
C LEU A 95 17.42 9.68 -6.91
N LEU A 96 18.54 10.12 -6.34
CA LEU A 96 19.78 9.35 -6.30
C LEU A 96 19.66 8.10 -5.39
N PHE A 97 18.69 8.11 -4.48
CA PHE A 97 18.38 7.04 -3.54
C PHE A 97 16.87 6.84 -3.43
N SER A 98 16.45 5.57 -3.39
CA SER A 98 15.07 5.23 -3.05
C SER A 98 14.73 5.73 -1.63
N PRO A 99 13.63 6.50 -1.46
CA PRO A 99 13.17 6.96 -0.14
C PRO A 99 13.02 5.85 0.90
N ALA A 100 12.61 4.66 0.45
CA ALA A 100 12.52 3.46 1.28
C ALA A 100 13.85 3.09 1.92
N LYS A 101 14.93 3.05 1.12
CA LYS A 101 16.27 2.69 1.58
C LYS A 101 16.79 3.66 2.65
N VAL A 102 16.47 4.94 2.50
CA VAL A 102 16.80 5.98 3.49
C VAL A 102 16.06 5.76 4.81
N ILE A 103 14.75 5.43 4.76
CA ILE A 103 13.96 5.15 5.96
C ILE A 103 14.52 3.92 6.68
N PHE A 104 14.86 2.85 5.95
CA PHE A 104 15.51 1.67 6.53
C PHE A 104 16.87 2.00 7.14
N ALA A 105 17.67 2.85 6.50
CA ALA A 105 18.93 3.31 7.08
C ALA A 105 18.69 4.11 8.38
N GLY A 106 17.70 5.01 8.39
CA GLY A 106 17.31 5.77 9.59
C GLY A 106 16.83 4.88 10.73
N ALA A 107 16.02 3.87 10.42
CA ALA A 107 15.59 2.83 11.35
C ALA A 107 16.77 2.02 11.90
N GLY A 108 17.68 1.56 11.04
CA GLY A 108 18.87 0.83 11.44
C GLY A 108 19.78 1.67 12.34
N VAL A 109 20.00 2.95 12.01
CA VAL A 109 20.77 3.88 12.87
C VAL A 109 20.11 4.05 14.23
N LEU A 110 18.78 4.20 14.29
CA LEU A 110 18.04 4.30 15.54
C LEU A 110 18.20 3.03 16.38
N LEU A 111 18.09 1.85 15.76
CA LEU A 111 18.26 0.56 16.41
C LEU A 111 19.69 0.34 16.92
N LEU A 112 20.71 0.77 16.17
CA LEU A 112 22.11 0.77 16.63
C LEU A 112 22.31 1.69 17.84
N VAL A 113 21.71 2.88 17.82
CA VAL A 113 21.77 3.79 18.97
C VAL A 113 21.06 3.16 20.17
N ALA A 114 19.94 2.48 19.95
CA ALA A 114 19.24 1.75 21.00
C ALA A 114 20.09 0.61 21.60
N SER A 115 20.79 -0.17 20.77
CA SER A 115 21.59 -1.31 21.23
C SER A 115 22.88 -0.92 21.95
N VAL A 116 23.53 0.17 21.54
CA VAL A 116 24.72 0.71 22.24
C VAL A 116 24.36 1.26 23.62
N LEU A 117 23.12 1.71 23.84
CA LEU A 117 22.65 2.19 25.14
C LEU A 117 22.25 1.05 26.10
N ASP A 118 22.11 -0.17 25.58
CA ASP A 118 21.67 -1.36 26.32
C ASP A 118 22.85 -2.24 26.75
N TYR A 119 24.00 -1.62 27.07
CA TYR A 119 25.19 -2.31 27.57
C TYR A 119 25.24 -2.25 29.12
N PRO A 120 24.50 -3.09 29.87
CA PRO A 120 24.93 -3.45 31.21
C PRO A 120 26.04 -4.47 31.06
N HIS A 121 27.18 -4.15 31.66
CA HIS A 121 28.26 -5.06 31.99
C HIS A 121 27.69 -6.40 32.47
N ARG A 122 27.66 -7.39 31.57
CA ARG A 122 27.18 -8.75 31.85
C ARG A 122 28.28 -9.44 32.64
N ASP A 123 28.30 -9.19 33.94
CA ASP A 123 28.88 -10.02 35.00
C ASP A 123 28.76 -9.31 36.36
N CYS A 124 27.58 -9.35 36.96
CA CYS A 124 27.45 -9.23 38.42
C CYS A 124 26.18 -9.96 38.87
N PRO A 125 26.32 -11.13 39.51
CA PRO A 125 25.18 -11.81 40.10
C PRO A 125 24.75 -11.04 41.35
N ASN A 126 23.44 -10.80 41.48
CA ASN A 126 22.73 -10.62 42.77
C ASN A 126 22.46 -9.19 43.31
N THR A 127 22.39 -8.12 42.50
CA THR A 127 21.98 -6.81 43.04
C THR A 127 20.63 -6.39 42.46
N GLU A 128 19.68 -6.07 43.34
CA GLU A 128 18.38 -5.46 43.02
C GLU A 128 18.50 -4.54 41.79
N LEU A 129 17.67 -4.78 40.77
CA LEU A 129 17.61 -3.98 39.55
C LEU A 129 17.58 -2.49 39.91
N SER A 130 18.76 -1.88 39.83
CA SER A 130 18.94 -0.44 40.00
C SER A 130 17.88 0.26 39.17
N GLN A 131 17.36 1.36 39.70
CA GLN A 131 16.38 2.21 39.02
C GLN A 131 16.86 2.52 37.57
N ALA A 132 18.19 2.51 37.32
CA ALA A 132 18.82 2.65 36.01
C ALA A 132 18.42 1.55 35.01
N ALA A 133 18.45 0.29 35.43
CA ALA A 133 18.08 -0.84 34.57
C ALA A 133 16.58 -0.81 34.24
N LYS A 134 15.71 -0.53 35.22
CA LYS A 134 14.25 -0.43 35.01
C LYS A 134 13.88 0.63 33.97
N ASP A 135 14.57 1.76 33.99
CA ASP A 135 14.23 2.84 33.08
C ASP A 135 14.87 2.71 31.69
N VAL A 136 15.93 1.91 31.54
CA VAL A 136 16.41 1.46 30.21
C VAL A 136 15.34 0.59 29.56
N VAL A 137 14.76 -0.36 30.30
CA VAL A 137 13.65 -1.20 29.82
C VAL A 137 12.44 -0.33 29.45
N ALA A 138 12.03 0.61 30.30
CA ALA A 138 10.90 1.51 29.99
C ALA A 138 11.16 2.38 28.74
N SER A 139 12.41 2.78 28.51
CA SER A 139 12.82 3.54 27.32
C SER A 139 12.72 2.70 26.05
N ARG A 140 13.12 1.43 26.15
CA ARG A 140 13.03 0.45 25.08
C ARG A 140 11.57 0.14 24.74
N ASP A 141 10.70 -0.06 25.73
CA ASP A 141 9.27 -0.26 25.51
C ASP A 141 8.63 0.96 24.81
N ALA A 142 8.95 2.18 25.25
CA ALA A 142 8.50 3.41 24.61
C ALA A 142 8.92 3.55 23.14
N LEU A 143 10.11 3.07 22.78
CA LEU A 143 10.56 3.02 21.39
C LEU A 143 9.70 2.04 20.56
N PHE A 144 9.41 0.86 21.11
CA PHE A 144 8.53 -0.10 20.45
C PHE A 144 7.09 0.42 20.30
N ASP A 145 6.57 1.18 21.25
CA ASP A 145 5.25 1.82 21.12
C ASP A 145 5.21 2.82 19.94
N ILE A 146 6.31 3.54 19.68
CA ILE A 146 6.43 4.42 18.51
C ILE A 146 6.46 3.60 17.23
N PHE A 147 7.24 2.51 17.20
CA PHE A 147 7.28 1.60 16.06
C PHE A 147 5.90 0.98 15.77
N GLU A 148 5.15 0.58 16.79
CA GLU A 148 3.79 0.05 16.62
C GLU A 148 2.82 1.08 16.02
N ARG A 149 2.93 2.37 16.42
CA ARG A 149 2.14 3.45 15.79
C ARG A 149 2.50 3.63 14.31
N ILE A 150 3.77 3.54 13.98
CA ILE A 150 4.26 3.59 12.60
C ILE A 150 3.83 2.33 11.82
N GLU A 151 3.82 1.15 12.46
CA GLU A 151 3.37 -0.11 11.85
C GLU A 151 1.92 -0.02 11.39
N SER A 152 1.03 0.44 12.27
CA SER A 152 -0.42 0.54 11.99
C SER A 152 -0.68 1.31 10.69
N PHE A 153 0.12 2.36 10.47
CA PHE A 153 0.11 3.14 9.26
C PHE A 153 0.52 2.33 8.03
N PHE A 154 1.70 1.71 8.06
CA PHE A 154 2.24 0.95 6.93
C PHE A 154 1.38 -0.27 6.61
N ARG A 155 0.84 -0.97 7.61
CA ARG A 155 -0.05 -2.11 7.40
C ARG A 155 -1.30 -1.73 6.61
N ARG A 156 -1.84 -0.53 6.82
CA ARG A 156 -2.94 -0.05 5.98
C ARG A 156 -2.47 0.26 4.56
N LEU A 157 -1.29 0.86 4.41
CA LEU A 157 -0.70 1.08 3.10
C LEU A 157 -0.45 -0.20 2.30
N GLU A 158 -0.16 -1.32 2.98
CA GLU A 158 0.10 -2.63 2.37
C GLU A 158 -1.10 -3.11 1.53
N THR A 159 -2.31 -2.76 1.94
CA THR A 159 -3.54 -3.13 1.20
C THR A 159 -3.67 -2.43 -0.15
N TYR A 160 -2.87 -1.39 -0.41
CA TYR A 160 -2.88 -0.65 -1.68
C TYR A 160 -1.76 -1.05 -2.64
N ILE A 161 -0.88 -1.98 -2.26
CA ILE A 161 0.22 -2.44 -3.13
C ILE A 161 -0.32 -3.03 -4.45
N ASP A 162 -1.42 -3.78 -4.38
CA ASP A 162 -2.03 -4.46 -5.53
C ASP A 162 -2.95 -3.55 -6.37
N VAL A 163 -3.16 -2.31 -5.92
CA VAL A 163 -4.03 -1.35 -6.59
C VAL A 163 -3.18 -0.31 -7.34
N PRO A 164 -3.47 0.00 -8.62
CA PRO A 164 -2.75 1.05 -9.35
C PRO A 164 -2.76 2.37 -8.58
N THR A 165 -1.57 2.83 -8.19
CA THR A 165 -1.42 4.01 -7.34
C THR A 165 -1.59 5.27 -8.16
N THR A 166 -2.57 6.10 -7.81
CA THR A 166 -2.76 7.42 -8.46
C THR A 166 -1.72 8.43 -7.99
N GLU A 167 -1.44 9.46 -8.80
CA GLU A 167 -0.48 10.53 -8.44
C GLU A 167 -0.80 11.17 -7.07
N ALA A 168 -2.08 11.39 -6.75
CA ALA A 168 -2.47 11.94 -5.45
C ALA A 168 -2.16 11.00 -4.28
N MET A 169 -2.30 9.68 -4.47
CA MET A 169 -1.94 8.68 -3.46
C MET A 169 -0.41 8.58 -3.31
N ARG A 170 0.31 8.70 -4.43
CA ARG A 170 1.78 8.77 -4.46
C ARG A 170 2.29 9.94 -3.62
N ASP A 171 1.71 11.14 -3.79
CA ASP A 171 2.06 12.34 -3.02
C ASP A 171 1.82 12.17 -1.52
N ILE A 172 0.72 11.51 -1.14
CA ILE A 172 0.43 11.20 0.26
C ILE A 172 1.51 10.26 0.82
N ILE A 173 1.79 9.13 0.15
CA ILE A 173 2.82 8.14 0.57
C ILE A 173 4.19 8.78 0.74
N VAL A 174 4.56 9.65 -0.20
CA VAL A 174 5.76 10.47 -0.14
C VAL A 174 5.81 11.35 1.11
N THR A 175 4.71 12.01 1.43
CA THR A 175 4.60 12.90 2.59
C THR A 175 4.73 12.10 3.89
N ILE A 176 4.14 10.91 3.94
CA ILE A 176 4.31 9.96 5.05
C ILE A 176 5.77 9.58 5.21
N MET A 177 6.48 9.25 4.13
CA MET A 177 7.91 8.89 4.18
C MET A 177 8.76 10.01 4.80
N VAL A 178 8.44 11.27 4.49
CA VAL A 178 9.08 12.46 5.08
C VAL A 178 8.79 12.59 6.57
N GLU A 179 7.54 12.43 6.98
CA GLU A 179 7.14 12.51 8.40
C GLU A 179 7.77 11.38 9.23
N VAL A 180 7.80 10.15 8.70
CA VAL A 180 8.46 9.01 9.35
C VAL A 180 9.95 9.28 9.53
N LEU A 181 10.64 9.84 8.53
CA LEU A 181 12.04 10.24 8.65
C LEU A 181 12.23 11.30 9.74
N GLY A 182 11.31 12.26 9.85
CA GLY A 182 11.29 13.27 10.91
C GLY A 182 11.16 12.66 12.31
N ILE A 183 10.26 11.68 12.49
CA ILE A 183 10.09 10.94 13.75
C ILE A 183 11.39 10.20 14.09
N LEU A 184 11.95 9.45 13.14
CA LEU A 184 13.21 8.73 13.32
C LEU A 184 14.34 9.69 13.71
N ALA A 185 14.42 10.89 13.12
CA ALA A 185 15.41 11.91 13.49
C ALA A 185 15.28 12.36 14.94
N ILE A 186 14.04 12.65 15.37
CA ILE A 186 13.76 13.12 16.72
C ILE A 186 14.12 12.04 17.73
N VAL A 187 13.63 10.82 17.54
CA VAL A 187 13.86 9.71 18.48
C VAL A 187 15.36 9.39 18.55
N THR A 188 16.05 9.32 17.41
CA THR A 188 17.50 9.02 17.35
C THR A 188 18.32 10.07 18.11
N LYS A 189 18.02 11.37 17.91
CA LYS A 189 18.70 12.45 18.63
C LYS A 189 18.53 12.31 20.14
N GLU A 190 17.31 12.09 20.58
CA GLU A 190 16.99 12.07 22.01
C GLU A 190 17.57 10.84 22.71
N MET A 191 17.65 9.70 22.01
CA MET A 191 18.34 8.52 22.52
C MET A 191 19.86 8.75 22.65
N LYS A 192 20.50 9.38 21.66
CA LYS A 192 21.96 9.62 21.65
C LYS A 192 22.46 10.54 22.78
N GLN A 193 21.63 11.45 23.29
CA GLN A 193 22.03 12.40 24.34
C GLN A 193 22.09 11.81 25.77
N GLY A 194 22.11 10.48 25.90
CA GLY A 194 22.67 9.79 27.09
C GLY A 194 21.79 9.73 28.33
N ARG A 195 20.47 9.95 28.22
CA ARG A 195 19.51 9.82 29.34
C ARG A 195 18.17 9.25 28.86
N ALA A 196 18.19 8.18 28.06
CA ALA A 196 16.99 7.49 27.56
C ALA A 196 15.88 7.41 28.65
N ARG A 197 16.32 6.98 29.84
CA ARG A 197 15.62 6.88 31.12
C ARG A 197 14.83 8.12 31.62
N LYS A 198 15.38 9.33 31.56
CA LYS A 198 14.70 10.56 32.08
C LYS A 198 13.90 11.28 31.00
N TYR A 199 14.19 10.99 29.73
CA TYR A 199 13.68 11.75 28.61
C TYR A 199 12.55 11.05 27.87
N LEU A 200 12.46 9.71 27.80
CA LEU A 200 11.34 9.06 27.12
C LEU A 200 9.98 9.33 27.80
N LYS A 201 9.97 9.37 29.14
CA LYS A 201 8.81 9.82 29.93
C LYS A 201 8.47 11.31 29.74
N LYS A 202 9.41 12.11 29.25
CA LYS A 202 9.24 13.53 28.89
C LYS A 202 9.02 13.73 27.37
N LEU A 203 9.27 12.69 26.55
CA LEU A 203 9.18 12.69 25.08
C LEU A 203 7.74 12.46 24.62
N PHE A 204 7.00 11.57 25.28
CA PHE A 204 5.53 11.52 25.23
C PHE A 204 4.86 12.69 25.98
N GLY A 205 5.61 13.73 26.32
CA GLY A 205 5.06 15.02 26.76
C GLY A 205 5.73 16.18 26.02
N LYS A 206 6.52 15.90 24.97
CA LYS A 206 7.11 16.90 24.09
C LYS A 206 6.20 17.06 22.89
N THR A 207 5.85 18.31 22.62
CA THR A 207 4.97 18.68 21.53
C THR A 207 5.48 18.18 20.18
N ASP A 208 6.79 18.18 19.92
CA ASP A 208 7.33 17.82 18.59
C ASP A 208 7.07 16.35 18.16
N ILE A 209 7.11 15.38 19.08
CA ILE A 209 6.84 13.97 18.73
C ILE A 209 5.35 13.75 18.60
N GLU A 210 4.57 14.27 19.55
CA GLU A 210 3.11 14.17 19.51
C GLU A 210 2.53 14.87 18.29
N ASP A 211 3.11 16.03 17.92
CA ASP A 211 2.77 16.78 16.73
C ASP A 211 3.14 16.02 15.46
N ALA A 212 4.33 15.41 15.38
CA ALA A 212 4.69 14.54 14.25
C ALA A 212 3.78 13.31 14.15
N LEU A 213 3.45 12.66 15.27
CA LEU A 213 2.51 11.54 15.32
C LEU A 213 1.08 11.98 14.97
N SER A 214 0.67 13.19 15.36
CA SER A 214 -0.63 13.78 15.01
C SER A 214 -0.70 14.16 13.53
N ARG A 215 0.39 14.66 12.94
CA ARG A 215 0.51 14.88 11.49
C ARG A 215 0.41 13.56 10.74
N LEU A 216 1.07 12.51 11.22
CA LEU A 216 0.96 11.18 10.66
C LEU A 216 -0.48 10.64 10.75
N ASP A 217 -1.16 10.79 11.90
CA ASP A 217 -2.58 10.42 12.06
C ASP A 217 -3.52 11.23 11.13
N LYS A 218 -3.25 12.52 10.93
CA LYS A 218 -3.97 13.35 9.97
C LYS A 218 -3.78 12.84 8.54
N LEU A 219 -2.55 12.54 8.13
CA LEU A 219 -2.25 11.94 6.82
C LEU A 219 -2.92 10.56 6.68
N THR A 220 -3.03 9.82 7.78
CA THR A 220 -3.79 8.56 7.86
C THR A 220 -5.25 8.79 7.51
N GLN A 221 -5.88 9.83 8.05
CA GLN A 221 -7.25 10.14 7.71
C GLN A 221 -7.42 10.62 6.25
N GLU A 222 -6.47 11.43 5.76
CA GLU A 222 -6.48 11.95 4.38
C GLU A 222 -6.34 10.83 3.35
N GLU A 223 -5.44 9.86 3.59
CA GLU A 223 -5.33 8.66 2.76
C GLU A 223 -6.67 7.89 2.71
N ALA A 224 -7.34 7.68 3.85
CA ALA A 224 -8.56 6.89 3.89
C ALA A 224 -9.69 7.57 3.09
N ARG A 225 -9.75 8.91 3.18
CA ARG A 225 -10.69 9.72 2.39
C ARG A 225 -10.39 9.63 0.90
N MET A 226 -9.12 9.67 0.51
CA MET A 226 -8.71 9.54 -0.89
C MET A 226 -8.99 8.14 -1.46
N ALA A 227 -8.73 7.09 -0.69
CA ALA A 227 -9.07 5.72 -1.07
C ALA A 227 -10.58 5.56 -1.27
N THR A 228 -11.39 6.11 -0.35
CA THR A 228 -12.86 6.11 -0.47
C THR A 228 -13.32 6.85 -1.73
N MET A 229 -12.70 7.98 -2.05
CA MET A 229 -13.00 8.75 -3.27
C MET A 229 -12.71 7.95 -4.54
N GLN A 230 -11.58 7.23 -4.60
CA GLN A 230 -11.26 6.37 -5.74
C GLN A 230 -12.26 5.21 -5.90
N VAL A 231 -12.63 4.56 -4.80
CA VAL A 231 -13.68 3.51 -4.81
C VAL A 231 -15.00 4.07 -5.33
N LEU A 232 -15.40 5.27 -4.88
CA LEU A 232 -16.62 5.92 -5.35
C LEU A 232 -16.57 6.26 -6.84
N LYS A 233 -15.41 6.73 -7.35
CA LYS A 233 -15.20 7.00 -8.78
C LYS A 233 -15.36 5.73 -9.63
N VAL A 234 -14.76 4.62 -9.20
CA VAL A 234 -14.88 3.33 -9.89
C VAL A 234 -16.33 2.81 -9.82
N ALA A 235 -16.99 2.94 -8.67
CA ALA A 235 -18.38 2.54 -8.50
C ALA A 235 -19.34 3.29 -9.44
N HIS A 236 -19.17 4.61 -9.58
CA HIS A 236 -19.95 5.40 -10.53
C HIS A 236 -19.72 4.95 -11.98
N HIS A 237 -18.47 4.69 -12.36
CA HIS A 237 -18.15 4.20 -13.69
C HIS A 237 -18.78 2.82 -13.98
N ILE A 238 -18.78 1.92 -13.01
CA ILE A 238 -19.42 0.60 -13.12
C ILE A 238 -20.94 0.74 -13.21
N ASP A 239 -21.57 1.60 -12.42
CA ASP A 239 -23.02 1.82 -12.46
C ASP A 239 -23.48 2.31 -13.84
N ASP A 240 -22.75 3.24 -14.45
CA ASP A 240 -23.02 3.71 -15.82
C ASP A 240 -22.84 2.60 -16.87
N GLY A 241 -21.78 1.80 -16.73
CA GLY A 241 -21.56 0.63 -17.58
C GLY A 241 -22.69 -0.40 -17.44
N VAL A 242 -23.12 -0.70 -16.22
CA VAL A 242 -24.21 -1.64 -15.93
C VAL A 242 -25.56 -1.13 -16.44
N LYS A 243 -25.84 0.18 -16.33
CA LYS A 243 -27.03 0.79 -16.95
C LYS A 243 -27.03 0.58 -18.47
N THR A 244 -25.90 0.85 -19.11
CA THR A 244 -25.73 0.65 -20.56
C THR A 244 -25.98 -0.81 -20.95
N VAL A 245 -25.40 -1.76 -20.20
CA VAL A 245 -25.62 -3.19 -20.43
C VAL A 245 -27.08 -3.58 -20.20
N ARG A 246 -27.73 -3.05 -19.15
CA ARG A 246 -29.15 -3.30 -18.87
C ARG A 246 -30.05 -2.86 -20.03
N ASP A 247 -29.79 -1.67 -20.58
CA ASP A 247 -30.58 -1.13 -21.70
C ASP A 247 -30.38 -1.98 -22.97
N ASN A 248 -29.15 -2.40 -23.25
CA ASN A 248 -28.85 -3.31 -24.36
C ASN A 248 -29.53 -4.68 -24.19
N VAL A 249 -29.51 -5.25 -22.99
CA VAL A 249 -30.19 -6.53 -22.70
C VAL A 249 -31.70 -6.41 -22.88
N LYS A 250 -32.28 -5.27 -22.49
CA LYS A 250 -33.71 -5.01 -22.69
C LYS A 250 -34.07 -4.93 -24.19
N ASP A 251 -33.29 -4.19 -24.98
CA ASP A 251 -33.49 -4.10 -26.44
C ASP A 251 -33.39 -5.48 -27.12
N VAL A 252 -32.41 -6.30 -26.72
CA VAL A 252 -32.28 -7.67 -27.23
C VAL A 252 -33.48 -8.53 -26.83
N ASN A 253 -33.94 -8.43 -25.58
CA ASN A 253 -35.11 -9.17 -25.11
C ASN A 253 -36.39 -8.79 -25.88
N ASP A 254 -36.59 -7.51 -26.16
CA ASP A 254 -37.72 -7.02 -26.94
C ASP A 254 -37.67 -7.55 -28.39
N LYS A 255 -36.50 -7.54 -29.03
CA LYS A 255 -36.29 -8.12 -30.37
C LYS A 255 -36.54 -9.63 -30.40
N ILE A 256 -36.09 -10.36 -29.38
CA ILE A 256 -36.33 -11.81 -29.27
C ILE A 256 -37.83 -12.09 -29.17
N ASN A 257 -38.56 -11.32 -28.36
CA ASN A 257 -40.01 -11.49 -28.22
C ASN A 257 -40.74 -11.25 -29.55
N VAL A 258 -40.37 -10.21 -30.30
CA VAL A 258 -40.91 -9.97 -31.65
C VAL A 258 -40.61 -11.16 -32.57
N ALA A 259 -39.37 -11.63 -32.62
CA ALA A 259 -39.00 -12.77 -33.46
C ALA A 259 -39.73 -14.08 -33.08
N ILE A 260 -40.03 -14.29 -31.80
CA ILE A 260 -40.82 -15.42 -31.32
C ILE A 260 -42.27 -15.32 -31.81
N GLU A 261 -42.90 -14.15 -31.74
CA GLU A 261 -44.26 -13.95 -32.24
C GLU A 261 -44.33 -14.11 -33.77
N ASP A 262 -43.41 -13.49 -34.51
CA ASP A 262 -43.30 -13.68 -35.97
C ASP A 262 -43.11 -15.16 -36.34
N GLY A 263 -42.32 -15.89 -35.55
CA GLY A 263 -42.12 -17.34 -35.71
C GLY A 263 -43.39 -18.16 -35.45
N LYS A 264 -44.21 -17.78 -34.47
CA LYS A 264 -45.52 -18.42 -34.22
C LYS A 264 -46.49 -18.16 -35.37
N GLU A 265 -46.59 -16.93 -35.85
CA GLU A 265 -47.44 -16.58 -37.01
C GLU A 265 -47.02 -17.37 -38.26
N THR A 266 -45.71 -17.41 -38.54
CA THR A 266 -45.16 -18.19 -39.65
C THR A 266 -45.54 -19.67 -39.53
N LYS A 267 -45.44 -20.25 -38.33
CA LYS A 267 -45.83 -21.64 -38.09
C LYS A 267 -47.32 -21.89 -38.39
N VAL A 268 -48.20 -20.96 -38.01
CA VAL A 268 -49.65 -21.05 -38.30
C VAL A 268 -49.91 -20.97 -39.81
N LEU A 269 -49.30 -19.99 -40.49
CA LEU A 269 -49.40 -19.82 -41.95
C LEU A 269 -48.93 -21.07 -42.71
N VAL A 270 -47.79 -21.64 -42.33
CA VAL A 270 -47.29 -22.89 -42.95
C VAL A 270 -48.25 -24.04 -42.70
N GLN A 271 -48.75 -24.21 -41.47
CA GLN A 271 -49.68 -25.29 -41.16
C GLN A 271 -50.98 -25.19 -41.96
N GLN A 272 -51.53 -23.98 -42.09
CA GLN A 272 -52.75 -23.74 -42.85
C GLN A 272 -52.53 -23.99 -44.35
N THR A 273 -51.41 -23.51 -44.90
CA THR A 273 -51.03 -23.77 -46.30
C THR A 273 -50.91 -25.27 -46.58
N VAL A 274 -50.26 -26.03 -45.70
CA VAL A 274 -50.14 -27.49 -45.83
C VAL A 274 -51.51 -28.18 -45.77
N ASN A 275 -52.42 -27.68 -44.93
CA ASN A 275 -53.77 -28.24 -44.81
C ASN A 275 -54.64 -27.98 -46.06
N ASP A 276 -54.46 -26.85 -46.74
CA ASP A 276 -55.23 -26.47 -47.94
C ASP A 276 -54.73 -27.13 -49.24
N MET A 277 -53.54 -27.75 -49.24
CA MET A 277 -52.99 -28.44 -50.41
C MET A 277 -53.74 -29.75 -50.72
N ASP A 278 -54.08 -30.00 -51.99
CA ASP A 278 -54.58 -31.30 -52.44
C ASP A 278 -53.53 -32.43 -52.25
N GLU A 279 -53.96 -33.69 -52.24
CA GLU A 279 -53.09 -34.86 -51.97
C GLU A 279 -51.88 -34.94 -52.93
N THR A 280 -52.04 -34.53 -54.19
CA THR A 280 -50.98 -34.59 -55.19
C THR A 280 -49.91 -33.55 -54.88
N LYS A 281 -50.31 -32.31 -54.61
CA LYS A 281 -49.39 -31.22 -54.24
C LYS A 281 -48.72 -31.51 -52.90
N ARG A 282 -49.44 -32.05 -51.92
CA ARG A 282 -48.88 -32.42 -50.61
C ARG A 282 -47.81 -33.49 -50.76
N SER A 283 -48.04 -34.51 -51.58
CA SER A 283 -47.07 -35.58 -51.90
C SER A 283 -45.78 -35.03 -52.53
N TRP A 284 -45.90 -34.12 -53.50
CA TRP A 284 -44.74 -33.45 -54.11
C TRP A 284 -43.98 -32.58 -53.10
N PHE A 285 -44.68 -31.85 -52.22
CA PHE A 285 -44.06 -31.01 -51.20
C PHE A 285 -43.23 -31.83 -50.21
N PHE A 286 -43.75 -32.95 -49.69
CA PHE A 286 -42.98 -33.83 -48.80
C PHE A 286 -41.79 -34.49 -49.51
N SER A 287 -41.94 -34.87 -50.79
CA SER A 287 -40.84 -35.40 -51.60
C SER A 287 -39.72 -34.38 -51.78
N LEU A 288 -40.07 -33.12 -52.06
CA LEU A 288 -39.11 -32.02 -52.16
C LEU A 288 -38.44 -31.71 -50.81
N LEU A 289 -39.19 -31.77 -49.71
CA LEU A 289 -38.66 -31.55 -48.35
C LEU A 289 -37.66 -32.64 -47.94
N LEU A 290 -37.89 -33.90 -48.34
CA LEU A 290 -36.96 -35.02 -48.16
C LEU A 290 -35.67 -34.84 -48.98
N LEU A 291 -35.77 -34.26 -50.17
CA LEU A 291 -34.61 -33.95 -51.02
C LEU A 291 -33.79 -32.76 -50.51
N LEU A 292 -34.45 -31.78 -49.88
CA LEU A 292 -33.83 -30.57 -49.34
C LEU A 292 -33.32 -30.72 -47.90
N ARG A 293 -33.59 -31.86 -47.23
CA ARG A 293 -33.05 -32.08 -45.87
C ARG A 293 -31.53 -32.01 -45.92
N PRO A 294 -30.90 -31.08 -45.16
CA PRO A 294 -29.45 -31.05 -45.06
C PRO A 294 -28.98 -32.39 -44.48
N LYS A 295 -28.07 -33.08 -45.18
CA LYS A 295 -27.39 -34.26 -44.64
C LYS A 295 -26.53 -33.78 -43.46
N CYS A 296 -27.07 -33.81 -42.25
CA CYS A 296 -26.30 -33.60 -41.03
C CYS A 296 -25.23 -34.69 -40.97
N TYR A 297 -23.99 -34.34 -41.33
CA TYR A 297 -22.82 -35.18 -41.19
C TYR A 297 -22.39 -35.07 -39.73
N TYR A 298 -22.66 -36.10 -38.93
CA TYR A 298 -22.09 -36.23 -37.59
C TYR A 298 -20.59 -36.48 -37.75
N ARG A 299 -19.73 -35.64 -37.17
CA ARG A 299 -18.31 -35.92 -37.00
C ARG A 299 -17.86 -35.46 -35.63
#